data_AF-A0A074ZXE0-F1
#
_entry.id   AF-A0A074ZXE0-F1
#
_cell.length_a   1.000
_cell.length_b   1.000
_cell.length_c   1.000
_cell.angle_alpha   90.00
_cell.angle_beta   90.00
_cell.angle_gamma   90.00
#
_symmetry.space_group_name_H-M   'P 1'
#
loop_
_entity.id
_entity.type
_entity.pdbx_description
1 polymer ?
#
loop_
_entity_poly.entity_id
_entity_poly.type
_entity_poly.pdbx_seq_one_letter_code
_entity_poly.pdbx_strand_id
1 'polypeptide(L)'
;MPRRKTLRPLCTDSCAFCLKLDDNPLLGNFTNNGELKLHTNCIFAASGLSQEKEEGTTDEDYIEGFHIDAIKREIRRGRSLICSYCRNPGACVGCVIKSCPCTFHLPCVSKAKGITIFSSTFPSYCRRHVPKQ
;
A
#
# COMPACT_ATOMS: atom_id res chain seq x y z
N MET A 1 21.99 -18.65 -12.88
CA MET A 1 21.15 -19.02 -11.70
C MET A 1 20.51 -17.76 -11.13
N PRO A 2 19.18 -17.65 -11.03
CA PRO A 2 18.59 -16.47 -10.41
C PRO A 2 18.89 -16.54 -8.90
N ARG A 3 19.53 -15.49 -8.37
CA ARG A 3 19.84 -15.36 -6.95
C ARG A 3 18.54 -15.52 -6.15
N ARG A 4 18.45 -16.58 -5.35
CA ARG A 4 17.40 -16.79 -4.36
C ARG A 4 17.43 -15.57 -3.44
N LYS A 5 16.50 -14.63 -3.63
CA LYS A 5 16.34 -13.48 -2.75
C LYS A 5 15.96 -14.06 -1.39
N THR A 6 16.91 -14.08 -0.47
CA THR A 6 16.63 -14.30 0.95
C THR A 6 15.51 -13.34 1.30
N LEU A 7 14.33 -13.89 1.60
CA LEU A 7 13.22 -13.12 2.13
C LEU A 7 13.77 -12.51 3.42
N ARG A 8 14.01 -11.19 3.41
CA ARG A 8 14.34 -10.50 4.66
C ARG A 8 13.21 -10.84 5.63
N PRO A 9 13.52 -11.23 6.87
CA PRO A 9 12.50 -11.29 7.90
C PRO A 9 11.79 -9.95 7.86
N LEU A 10 10.45 -9.96 7.85
CA LEU A 10 9.67 -8.73 7.99
C LEU A 10 10.19 -8.06 9.26
N CYS A 11 10.94 -6.97 9.11
CA CYS A 11 11.39 -6.19 10.24
C CYS A 11 10.14 -5.79 11.00
N THR A 12 10.01 -6.29 12.23
CA THR A 12 8.77 -6.31 13.01
C THR A 12 8.27 -4.93 13.37
N ASP A 13 9.00 -3.86 13.04
CA ASP A 13 8.66 -2.48 13.38
C ASP A 13 8.30 -1.63 12.17
N SER A 14 8.41 -2.15 10.94
CA SER A 14 8.12 -1.36 9.73
C SER A 14 6.72 -1.58 9.17
N CYS A 15 6.18 -0.59 8.47
CA CYS A 15 4.90 -0.70 7.78
C CYS A 15 4.94 -1.81 6.72
N ALA A 16 3.97 -2.73 6.74
CA ALA A 16 3.95 -3.88 5.83
C ALA A 16 3.75 -3.51 4.35
N PHE A 17 3.23 -2.31 4.06
CA PHE A 17 3.05 -1.81 2.70
C PHE A 17 4.28 -1.09 2.14
N CYS A 18 4.84 -0.12 2.87
CA CYS A 18 5.94 0.70 2.35
C CYS A 18 7.32 0.28 2.85
N LEU A 19 7.40 -0.66 3.80
CA LEU A 19 8.64 -1.16 4.42
C LEU A 19 9.47 -0.03 5.07
N LYS A 20 8.77 0.99 5.58
CA LYS A 20 9.36 2.15 6.28
C LYS A 20 8.74 2.31 7.67
N LEU A 21 9.54 2.89 8.55
CA LEU A 21 9.22 3.36 9.91
C LEU A 21 8.95 4.88 9.93
N ASP A 22 8.89 5.51 8.75
CA ASP A 22 8.98 6.96 8.55
C ASP A 22 7.69 7.66 9.00
N ASP A 23 7.78 8.64 9.92
CA ASP A 23 6.66 9.45 10.41
C ASP A 23 6.27 10.57 9.42
N ASN A 24 6.47 10.35 8.11
CA ASN A 24 6.11 11.33 7.11
C ASN A 24 4.59 11.61 7.19
N PRO A 25 4.14 12.86 7.34
CA PRO A 25 2.72 13.19 7.47
C PRO A 25 1.86 12.67 6.31
N LEU A 26 2.43 12.47 5.12
CA LEU A 26 1.74 11.88 3.97
C LEU A 26 1.35 10.42 4.17
N LEU A 27 2.02 9.70 5.07
CA LEU A 27 1.73 8.31 5.40
C LEU A 27 0.60 8.19 6.44
N GLY A 28 0.27 9.27 7.13
CA GLY A 28 -0.71 9.26 8.21
C GLY A 28 -0.22 8.51 9.44
N ASN A 29 -1.15 8.12 10.31
CA ASN A 29 -0.82 7.48 11.58
C ASN A 29 -0.22 6.08 11.37
N PHE A 30 0.61 5.67 12.31
CA PHE A 30 1.14 4.31 12.35
C PHE A 30 0.26 3.43 13.24
N THR A 31 -0.50 2.52 12.63
CA THR A 31 -1.44 1.63 13.31
C THR A 31 -0.79 0.26 13.54
N ASN A 32 -0.96 -0.28 14.75
CA ASN A 32 -0.48 -1.59 15.15
C ASN A 32 -1.60 -2.36 15.84
N ASN A 33 -1.97 -3.53 15.32
CA ASN A 33 -2.97 -4.41 15.92
C ASN A 33 -2.37 -5.69 16.54
N GLY A 34 -1.06 -5.72 16.79
CA GLY A 34 -0.33 -6.89 17.29
C GLY A 34 0.15 -7.83 16.18
N GLU A 35 -0.63 -7.99 15.10
CA GLU A 35 -0.25 -8.84 13.96
C GLU A 35 0.37 -8.07 12.79
N LEU A 36 -0.12 -6.87 12.53
CA LEU A 36 0.23 -6.02 11.42
C LEU A 36 0.55 -4.62 11.90
N LYS A 37 1.61 -4.05 11.32
CA LYS A 37 1.99 -2.64 11.48
C LYS A 37 1.87 -1.95 10.14
N LEU A 38 1.08 -0.89 10.07
CA LEU A 38 0.66 -0.26 8.82
C LEU A 38 0.59 1.25 9.00
N HIS A 39 0.78 1.99 7.91
CA HIS A 39 0.46 3.41 7.87
C HIS A 39 -0.97 3.57 7.37
N THR A 40 -1.78 4.45 7.96
CA THR A 40 -3.19 4.63 7.57
C THR A 40 -3.35 5.00 6.09
N ASN A 41 -2.52 5.90 5.57
CA ASN A 41 -2.63 6.27 4.16
C ASN A 41 -2.11 5.17 3.23
N CYS A 42 -1.20 4.31 3.69
CA CYS A 42 -0.75 3.17 2.89
C CYS A 42 -1.85 2.12 2.71
N ILE A 43 -2.69 1.89 3.71
CA ILE A 43 -3.83 0.98 3.58
C ILE A 43 -4.91 1.59 2.69
N PHE A 44 -5.25 2.87 2.87
CA PHE A 44 -6.24 3.56 2.04
C PHE A 44 -5.85 3.63 0.55
N ALA A 45 -4.57 3.81 0.24
CA ALA A 45 -4.10 3.92 -1.15
C ALA A 45 -3.84 2.56 -1.84
N ALA A 46 -3.97 1.44 -1.14
CA ALA A 46 -3.70 0.12 -1.71
C ALA A 46 -4.81 -0.28 -2.70
N SER A 47 -4.44 -0.60 -3.94
CA SER A 47 -5.41 -0.73 -5.04
C SER A 47 -6.28 -1.99 -5.01
N GLY A 48 -5.92 -2.98 -4.19
CA GLY A 48 -6.69 -4.22 -4.04
C GLY A 48 -7.52 -4.30 -2.75
N LEU A 49 -7.75 -3.17 -2.07
CA LEU A 49 -8.58 -3.12 -0.88
C LEU A 49 -9.89 -2.36 -1.13
N SER A 50 -10.96 -2.87 -0.52
CA SER A 50 -12.27 -2.24 -0.43
C SER A 50 -12.73 -2.27 1.03
N GLN A 51 -13.40 -1.21 1.46
CA GLN A 51 -14.07 -1.16 2.78
C GLN A 51 -15.45 -1.82 2.63
N GLU A 52 -15.48 -3.15 2.65
CA GLU A 52 -16.71 -3.93 2.68
C GLU A 52 -16.94 -4.44 4.09
N LYS A 53 -18.15 -4.28 4.62
CA LYS A 53 -18.56 -4.87 5.90
C LYS A 53 -19.17 -6.24 5.61
N GLU A 54 -18.52 -7.29 6.09
CA GLU A 54 -19.07 -8.64 6.02
C GLU A 54 -20.06 -8.86 7.18
N GLU A 55 -21.18 -9.53 6.92
CA GLU A 55 -22.17 -9.86 7.95
C GLU A 55 -21.59 -10.91 8.92
N GLY A 56 -21.73 -10.68 10.23
CA GLY A 56 -21.27 -11.63 11.26
C GLY A 56 -19.82 -11.47 11.69
N THR A 57 -19.09 -10.47 11.20
CA THR A 57 -17.73 -10.15 11.65
C THR A 57 -17.72 -9.16 12.81
N THR A 58 -16.71 -9.23 13.67
CA THR A 58 -16.54 -8.32 14.82
C THR A 58 -15.61 -7.16 14.47
N ASP A 59 -15.63 -6.08 15.26
CA ASP A 59 -14.71 -4.94 15.04
C ASP A 59 -13.23 -5.34 15.20
N GLU A 60 -12.95 -6.43 15.91
CA GLU A 60 -11.58 -6.97 16.10
C GLU A 60 -11.00 -7.53 14.78
N ASP A 61 -11.85 -7.86 13.81
CA ASP A 61 -11.46 -8.41 12.51
C ASP A 61 -11.02 -7.32 11.51
N TYR A 62 -11.10 -6.04 11.87
CA TYR A 62 -10.85 -4.90 10.98
C TYR A 62 -9.73 -3.98 11.45
N ILE A 63 -9.04 -3.37 10.49
CA ILE A 63 -8.10 -2.25 10.70
C ILE A 63 -8.53 -1.12 9.76
N GLU A 64 -8.83 0.07 10.30
CA GLU A 64 -9.27 1.23 9.51
C GLU A 64 -10.48 0.92 8.59
N GLY A 65 -11.35 0.00 9.01
CA GLY A 65 -12.51 -0.44 8.23
C GLY A 65 -12.20 -1.45 7.12
N PHE A 66 -10.99 -2.04 7.10
CA PHE A 66 -10.63 -3.12 6.18
C PHE A 66 -10.44 -4.44 6.94
N HIS A 67 -11.03 -5.51 6.43
CA HIS A 67 -10.88 -6.84 7.01
C HIS A 67 -9.42 -7.29 7.00
N ILE A 68 -8.90 -7.78 8.12
CA ILE A 68 -7.49 -8.17 8.30
C ILE A 68 -7.03 -9.16 7.22
N ASP A 69 -7.87 -10.11 6.84
CA ASP A 69 -7.54 -11.06 5.77
C ASP A 69 -7.43 -10.42 4.38
N ALA A 70 -8.24 -9.40 4.09
CA ALA A 70 -8.12 -8.63 2.85
C ALA A 70 -6.76 -7.91 2.82
N ILE A 71 -6.36 -7.32 3.95
CA ILE A 71 -5.03 -6.69 4.11
C ILE A 71 -3.91 -7.70 3.90
N LYS A 72 -3.98 -8.87 4.53
CA LYS A 72 -2.99 -9.95 4.36
C LYS A 72 -2.93 -10.46 2.92
N ARG A 73 -4.07 -10.58 2.22
CA ARG A 73 -4.13 -10.92 0.79
C ARG A 73 -3.47 -9.84 -0.05
N GLU A 74 -3.75 -8.57 0.22
CA GLU A 74 -3.18 -7.44 -0.51
C GLU A 74 -1.67 -7.32 -0.32
N ILE A 75 -1.16 -7.52 0.90
CA ILE A 75 0.28 -7.56 1.17
C ILE A 75 0.93 -8.71 0.39
N ARG A 76 0.31 -9.90 0.37
CA ARG A 76 0.80 -11.03 -0.42
C ARG A 76 0.84 -10.71 -1.92
N ARG A 77 -0.20 -10.06 -2.46
CA ARG A 77 -0.23 -9.57 -3.84
C ARG A 77 0.88 -8.56 -4.08
N GLY A 78 1.07 -7.60 -3.18
CA GLY A 78 2.12 -6.58 -3.26
C GLY A 78 3.53 -7.14 -3.38
N ARG A 79 3.82 -8.29 -2.76
CA ARG A 79 5.15 -8.93 -2.82
C ARG A 79 5.60 -9.29 -4.23
N SER A 80 4.67 -9.53 -5.16
CA SER A 80 5.01 -9.80 -6.57
C SER A 80 5.13 -8.51 -7.40
N LEU A 81 4.65 -7.37 -6.90
CA LEU A 81 4.67 -6.09 -7.60
C LEU A 81 5.94 -5.30 -7.31
N ILE A 82 6.58 -4.84 -8.38
CA ILE A 82 7.81 -4.05 -8.31
C ILE A 82 7.48 -2.56 -8.33
N CYS A 83 8.02 -1.81 -7.38
CA CYS A 83 7.90 -0.36 -7.36
C CYS A 83 8.57 0.25 -8.60
N SER A 84 7.83 1.08 -9.34
CA SER A 84 8.32 1.74 -10.55
C SER A 84 9.38 2.80 -10.25
N TYR A 85 9.47 3.28 -9.00
CA TYR A 85 10.49 4.23 -8.54
C TYR A 85 11.71 3.53 -7.91
N CYS A 86 11.53 2.83 -6.77
CA CYS A 86 12.66 2.27 -6.02
C CYS A 86 13.08 0.86 -6.47
N ARG A 87 12.32 0.23 -7.39
CA ARG A 87 12.56 -1.11 -7.95
C ARG A 87 12.54 -2.27 -6.94
N ASN A 88 12.05 -2.02 -5.72
CA ASN A 88 11.84 -3.06 -4.70
C ASN A 88 10.41 -3.63 -4.76
N PRO A 89 10.21 -4.90 -4.34
CA PRO A 89 8.89 -5.51 -4.23
C PRO A 89 8.03 -4.85 -3.12
N GLY A 90 6.73 -5.16 -3.09
CA GLY A 90 5.78 -4.68 -2.07
C GLY A 90 4.93 -3.48 -2.50
N ALA A 91 4.88 -3.17 -3.80
CA ALA A 91 4.29 -1.94 -4.31
C ALA A 91 2.77 -2.07 -4.53
N CYS A 92 1.94 -1.87 -3.50
CA CYS A 92 0.48 -2.05 -3.59
C CYS A 92 -0.29 -0.86 -4.19
N VAL A 93 0.33 0.31 -4.36
CA VAL A 93 -0.33 1.51 -4.89
C VAL A 93 -0.20 1.54 -6.41
N GLY A 94 -1.28 1.27 -7.12
CA GLY A 94 -1.36 1.32 -8.58
C GLY A 94 -1.79 2.67 -9.13
N CYS A 95 -1.44 2.96 -10.38
CA CYS A 95 -2.05 4.05 -11.11
C CYS A 95 -3.53 3.73 -11.41
N VAL A 96 -4.43 4.71 -11.27
CA VAL A 96 -5.88 4.52 -11.51
C VAL A 96 -6.22 4.16 -12.96
N ILE A 97 -5.33 4.49 -13.90
CA ILE A 97 -5.47 4.10 -15.31
C ILE A 97 -5.23 2.60 -15.44
N LYS A 98 -6.28 1.81 -15.69
CA LYS A 98 -6.25 0.34 -15.72
C LYS A 98 -5.18 -0.27 -16.64
N SER A 99 -4.88 0.38 -17.76
CA SER A 99 -3.84 -0.06 -18.71
C SER A 99 -2.41 0.31 -18.29
N CYS A 100 -2.25 1.10 -17.21
CA CYS A 100 -0.96 1.52 -16.72
C CYS A 100 -0.37 0.44 -15.79
N PRO A 101 0.81 -0.13 -16.11
CA PRO A 101 1.43 -1.17 -15.28
C PRO A 101 2.16 -0.58 -14.05
N CYS A 102 2.13 0.74 -13.86
CA CYS A 102 2.92 1.39 -12.84
C CYS A 102 2.33 1.16 -11.44
N THR A 103 3.11 0.46 -10.62
CA THR A 103 2.87 0.26 -9.19
C THR A 103 3.94 0.95 -8.36
N PHE A 104 3.58 1.40 -7.16
CA PHE A 104 4.43 2.16 -6.24
C PHE A 104 4.19 1.75 -4.79
N HIS A 105 5.18 2.04 -3.93
CA HIS A 105 4.86 2.30 -2.52
C HIS A 105 4.28 3.70 -2.44
N LEU A 106 3.39 3.98 -1.49
CA LEU A 106 2.82 5.32 -1.31
C LEU A 106 3.85 6.46 -1.30
N PRO A 107 4.93 6.43 -0.47
CA PRO A 107 5.91 7.53 -0.45
C PRO A 107 6.72 7.63 -1.76
N CYS A 108 6.75 6.55 -2.56
CA CYS A 108 7.42 6.54 -3.85
C CYS A 108 6.61 7.23 -4.95
N VAL A 109 5.29 7.37 -4.80
CA VAL A 109 4.44 8.07 -5.78
C VAL A 109 4.91 9.51 -5.94
N SER A 110 5.02 10.25 -4.83
CA SER A 110 5.47 11.64 -4.82
C SER A 110 6.92 11.78 -5.33
N LYS A 111 7.83 10.90 -4.90
CA LYS A 111 9.23 10.89 -5.37
C LYS A 111 9.34 10.63 -6.88
N ALA A 112 8.40 9.89 -7.46
CA ALA A 112 8.31 9.65 -8.89
C ALA A 112 7.64 10.79 -9.68
N LYS A 113 7.29 11.91 -9.02
CA LYS A 113 6.48 13.01 -9.57
C LYS A 113 5.06 12.58 -9.98
N GLY A 114 4.52 11.56 -9.32
CA GLY A 114 3.10 11.21 -9.33
C GLY A 114 2.34 11.90 -8.21
N ILE A 115 1.05 11.64 -8.11
CA ILE A 115 0.19 12.19 -7.05
C ILE A 115 -0.77 11.11 -6.53
N THR A 116 -1.01 11.11 -5.22
CA THR A 116 -2.12 10.39 -4.59
C THR A 116 -3.08 11.44 -4.06
N ILE A 117 -4.33 11.38 -4.48
CA ILE A 117 -5.37 12.31 -4.04
C ILE A 117 -6.09 11.65 -2.87
N PHE A 118 -5.96 12.21 -1.68
CA PHE A 118 -6.63 11.72 -0.47
C PHE A 118 -8.08 12.23 -0.40
N SER A 119 -8.88 11.87 -1.40
CA SER A 119 -10.30 12.19 -1.48
C SER A 119 -11.05 11.00 -2.07
N SER A 120 -12.30 10.80 -1.62
CA SER A 120 -13.21 9.72 -2.02
C SER A 120 -12.57 8.33 -2.00
N THR A 121 -12.02 7.87 -3.12
CA THR A 121 -11.46 6.52 -3.34
C THR A 121 -9.94 6.46 -3.32
N PHE A 122 -9.28 7.52 -2.84
CA PHE A 122 -7.82 7.61 -2.72
C PHE A 122 -7.06 7.36 -4.04
N PRO A 123 -7.48 7.94 -5.19
CA PRO A 123 -6.88 7.60 -6.47
C PRO A 123 -5.42 8.06 -6.55
N SER A 124 -4.58 7.18 -7.10
CA SER A 124 -3.16 7.45 -7.33
C SER A 124 -2.85 7.50 -8.82
N TYR A 125 -2.02 8.45 -9.23
CA TYR A 125 -1.62 8.68 -10.60
C TYR A 125 -0.10 8.67 -10.73
N CYS A 126 0.41 7.93 -11.71
CA CYS A 126 1.82 8.04 -12.08
C CYS A 126 2.08 9.38 -12.77
N ARG A 127 3.35 9.79 -12.87
CA ARG A 127 3.76 11.04 -13.54
C ARG A 127 3.12 11.26 -14.92
N ARG A 128 2.89 10.20 -15.69
CA ARG A 128 2.32 10.27 -17.04
C ARG A 128 0.82 10.56 -17.06
N HIS A 129 0.12 10.22 -15.98
CA HIS A 129 -1.34 10.28 -15.89
C HIS A 129 -1.81 11.26 -14.82
N VAL A 130 -0.93 12.10 -14.28
CA VAL A 130 -1.34 13.19 -13.38
C VAL A 130 -2.40 14.03 -14.10
N PRO A 131 -3.60 14.23 -13.51
CA PRO A 131 -4.62 15.07 -14.10
C PRO A 131 -4.06 16.47 -14.37
N LYS A 132 -4.24 16.96 -15.59
CA LYS A 132 -3.93 18.36 -15.92
C LYS A 132 -5.11 19.19 -15.47
N GLN A 133 -4.83 20.19 -14.64
CA GLN A 133 -5.79 21.26 -14.33
C GLN A 133 -5.88 22.24 -15.49
#